data_AF-A0A0D8XXN6-F1
#
_entry.id   AF-A0A0D8XXN6-F1
#
_cell.length_a   1.000
_cell.length_b   1.000
_cell.length_c   1.000
_cell.angle_alpha   90.00
_cell.angle_beta   90.00
_cell.angle_gamma   90.00
#
_symmetry.space_group_name_H-M   'P 1'
#
loop_
_entity.id
_entity.type
_entity.pdbx_description
1 polymer ?
#
loop_
_entity_poly.entity_id
_entity_poly.type
_entity_poly.pdbx_seq_one_letter_code
_entity_poly.pdbx_strand_id
1 'polypeptide(L)'
;MLMGKLREEVVTLKSEREEWKISSKKNEQLALEVERLETECIMREAEKNELETKIHELTCRIDQIKTENVLKIGELTEMLNISTRDATRYQEDLNKMQAALASGTVILFLIQESDRRAIAEHEMASMREQLLQNANLLASSHFSSASTMRNNQRCESLTFFGPESSASSLNTFCGDWDEIALILRQQQMISNLRMRSDHYQRENERLRSVLETSSLFESLEKGSSLRSYEAHKLQELESAYSRMKVEVERLVEEKTYAGVENMNVKLLLERIMEDNDRRREESAELRAILATRIERQLLIARTSPRPDSGHWSGGQSDDGSSDIEEDLCLERQCRQLKALSEDLNRVLIDRNREIERLEKRLSESTQTLVSSPTFSLVNTGGSQWWNAATASDSSERICVRPLSDFTVMFEIVLFAAPSIIAM
;
A
#
# COMPACT_ATOMS: atom_id res chain seq x y z
N MET A 1 -103.45 47.05 36.47
CA MET A 1 -101.99 47.21 36.34
C MET A 1 -101.20 46.06 36.97
N LEU A 2 -101.49 45.64 38.21
CA LEU A 2 -100.78 44.54 38.90
C LEU A 2 -100.83 43.16 38.19
N MET A 3 -101.99 42.75 37.69
CA MET A 3 -102.16 41.46 36.98
C MET A 3 -101.48 41.37 35.61
N GLY A 4 -101.07 42.51 35.03
CA GLY A 4 -100.30 42.54 33.77
C GLY A 4 -98.82 42.25 34.05
N LYS A 5 -98.24 42.95 35.03
CA LYS A 5 -96.86 42.77 35.48
C LYS A 5 -96.58 41.33 35.93
N LEU A 6 -97.51 40.72 36.68
CA LEU A 6 -97.35 39.36 37.17
C LEU A 6 -97.36 38.31 36.05
N ARG A 7 -98.04 38.59 34.93
CA ARG A 7 -98.02 37.70 33.74
C ARG A 7 -96.73 37.83 32.95
N GLU A 8 -96.20 39.04 32.80
CA GLU A 8 -94.89 39.27 32.17
C GLU A 8 -93.78 38.58 32.96
N GLU A 9 -93.78 38.70 34.29
CA GLU A 9 -92.81 38.05 35.19
C GLU A 9 -92.87 36.51 35.11
N VAL A 10 -94.07 35.93 34.98
CA VAL A 10 -94.20 34.47 34.78
C VAL A 10 -93.67 34.02 33.41
N VAL A 11 -93.78 34.86 32.37
CA VAL A 11 -93.23 34.55 31.05
C VAL A 11 -91.70 34.63 31.07
N THR A 12 -91.13 35.65 31.71
CA THR A 12 -89.67 35.78 31.85
C THR A 12 -89.07 34.64 32.68
N LEU A 13 -89.70 34.27 33.80
CA LEU A 13 -89.24 33.13 34.61
C LEU A 13 -89.32 31.80 33.84
N LYS A 14 -90.26 31.65 32.91
CA LYS A 14 -90.34 30.46 32.04
C LYS A 14 -89.24 30.44 30.98
N SER A 15 -88.92 31.57 30.36
CA SER A 15 -87.79 31.63 29.41
C SER A 15 -86.47 31.39 30.11
N GLU A 16 -86.26 32.01 31.28
CA GLU A 16 -85.08 31.76 32.12
C GLU A 16 -84.97 30.29 32.50
N ARG A 17 -86.06 29.63 32.88
CA ARG A 17 -86.05 28.19 33.20
C ARG A 17 -85.61 27.31 32.02
N GLU A 18 -86.04 27.62 30.80
CA GLU A 18 -85.60 26.87 29.62
C GLU A 18 -84.14 27.17 29.27
N GLU A 19 -83.69 28.41 29.44
CA GLU A 19 -82.27 28.77 29.33
C GLU A 19 -81.40 28.02 30.35
N TRP A 20 -81.85 27.92 31.61
CA TRP A 20 -81.19 27.11 32.64
C TRP A 20 -81.11 25.64 32.25
N LYS A 21 -82.16 25.10 31.63
CA LYS A 21 -82.19 23.70 31.18
C LYS A 21 -81.23 23.45 30.01
N ILE A 22 -81.11 24.40 29.08
CA ILE A 22 -80.14 24.36 27.99
C ILE A 22 -78.72 24.48 28.55
N SER A 23 -78.50 25.41 29.47
CA SER A 23 -77.21 25.60 30.16
C SER A 23 -76.79 24.35 30.94
N SER A 24 -77.71 23.70 31.65
CA SER A 24 -77.47 22.45 32.37
C SER A 24 -77.00 21.33 31.43
N LYS A 25 -77.69 21.14 30.30
CA LYS A 25 -77.28 20.14 29.28
C LYS A 25 -75.92 20.44 28.68
N LYS A 26 -75.62 21.73 28.43
CA LYS A 26 -74.30 22.14 27.93
C LYS A 26 -73.21 21.89 28.98
N ASN A 27 -73.49 22.14 30.25
CA ASN A 27 -72.57 21.81 31.34
C ASN A 27 -72.33 20.30 31.46
N GLU A 28 -73.36 19.46 31.33
CA GLU A 28 -73.21 18.01 31.31
C GLU A 28 -72.35 17.54 30.13
N GLN A 29 -72.56 18.10 28.94
CA GLN A 29 -71.72 17.79 27.76
C GLN A 29 -70.27 18.21 27.95
N LEU A 30 -70.03 19.40 28.50
CA LEU A 30 -68.67 19.87 28.81
C LEU A 30 -68.02 19.01 29.88
N ALA A 31 -68.76 18.55 30.90
CA ALA A 31 -68.23 17.65 31.92
C ALA A 31 -67.77 16.31 31.32
N LEU A 32 -68.56 15.70 30.43
CA LEU A 32 -68.17 14.48 29.73
C LEU A 32 -66.95 14.68 28.81
N GLU A 33 -66.86 15.82 28.13
CA GLU A 33 -65.70 16.11 27.28
C GLU A 33 -64.43 16.36 28.12
N VAL A 34 -64.56 16.98 29.30
CA VAL A 34 -63.44 17.11 30.25
C VAL A 34 -62.97 15.74 30.73
N GLU A 35 -63.86 14.85 31.16
CA GLU A 35 -63.48 13.49 31.55
C GLU A 35 -62.80 12.73 30.41
N ARG A 36 -63.30 12.87 29.18
CA ARG A 36 -62.67 12.28 27.98
C ARG A 36 -61.26 12.82 27.78
N LEU A 37 -61.07 14.13 27.84
CA LEU A 37 -59.76 14.78 27.67
C LEU A 37 -58.79 14.42 28.81
N GLU A 38 -59.26 14.27 30.04
CA GLU A 38 -58.44 13.81 31.17
C GLU A 38 -57.92 12.39 30.93
N THR A 39 -58.77 11.46 30.47
CA THR A 39 -58.31 10.10 30.13
C THR A 39 -57.35 10.10 28.94
N GLU A 40 -57.57 10.95 27.93
CA GLU A 40 -56.67 11.11 26.79
C GLU A 40 -55.30 11.64 27.22
N CYS A 41 -55.27 12.62 28.14
CA CYS A 41 -54.02 13.13 28.72
C CYS A 41 -53.26 12.05 29.50
N ILE A 42 -53.94 11.25 30.33
CA ILE A 42 -53.30 10.14 31.06
C ILE A 42 -52.69 9.12 30.10
N MET A 43 -53.42 8.74 29.05
CA MET A 43 -52.90 7.80 28.05
C MET A 43 -51.67 8.37 27.33
N ARG A 44 -51.71 9.64 26.88
CA ARG A 44 -50.55 10.28 26.25
C ARG A 44 -49.36 10.40 27.19
N GLU A 45 -49.58 10.66 28.48
CA GLU A 45 -48.52 10.73 29.47
C GLU A 45 -47.88 9.35 29.71
N ALA A 46 -48.68 8.28 29.70
CA ALA A 46 -48.18 6.91 29.76
C ALA A 46 -47.34 6.54 28.52
N GLU A 47 -47.83 6.86 27.31
CA GLU A 47 -47.08 6.64 26.06
C GLU A 47 -45.76 7.43 26.04
N LYS A 48 -45.80 8.69 26.49
CA LYS A 48 -44.60 9.53 26.62
C LYS A 48 -43.57 8.88 27.55
N ASN A 49 -43.99 8.41 28.73
CA ASN A 49 -43.10 7.77 29.69
C ASN A 49 -42.49 6.48 29.12
N GLU A 50 -43.25 5.68 28.37
CA GLU A 50 -42.74 4.49 27.68
C GLU A 50 -41.66 4.86 26.64
N LEU A 51 -41.90 5.90 25.84
CA LEU A 51 -40.91 6.39 24.88
C LEU A 51 -39.66 6.94 25.56
N GLU A 52 -39.79 7.65 26.68
CA GLU A 52 -38.65 8.13 27.47
C GLU A 52 -37.81 6.97 28.01
N THR A 53 -38.43 5.89 28.49
CA THR A 53 -37.71 4.69 28.93
C THR A 53 -36.98 4.01 27.76
N LYS A 54 -37.61 3.86 26.60
CA LYS A 54 -36.98 3.32 25.38
C LYS A 54 -35.80 4.16 24.93
N ILE A 55 -35.91 5.49 24.97
CA ILE A 55 -34.81 6.41 24.64
C ILE A 55 -33.65 6.20 25.61
N HIS A 56 -33.94 6.08 26.92
CA HIS A 56 -32.90 5.86 27.91
C HIS A 56 -32.17 4.53 27.71
N GLU A 57 -32.90 3.43 27.48
CA GLU A 57 -32.33 2.11 27.18
C GLU A 57 -31.44 2.11 25.93
N LEU A 58 -31.91 2.74 24.84
CA LEU A 58 -31.12 2.87 23.61
C LEU A 58 -29.87 3.72 23.83
N THR A 59 -29.96 4.78 24.64
CA THR A 59 -28.82 5.64 24.99
C THR A 59 -27.77 4.84 25.77
N CYS A 60 -28.18 4.07 26.79
CA CYS A 60 -27.28 3.20 27.53
C CYS A 60 -26.62 2.14 26.64
N ARG A 61 -27.36 1.55 25.70
CA ARG A 61 -26.83 0.56 24.75
C ARG A 61 -25.81 1.18 23.80
N ILE A 62 -26.07 2.39 23.31
CA ILE A 62 -25.13 3.14 22.47
C ILE A 62 -23.85 3.42 23.26
N ASP A 63 -23.95 3.89 24.50
CA ASP A 63 -22.78 4.21 25.32
C ASP A 63 -21.98 2.96 25.67
N GLN A 64 -22.64 1.82 25.94
CA GLN A 64 -21.96 0.54 26.08
C GLN A 64 -21.16 0.18 24.82
N ILE A 65 -21.79 0.20 23.64
CA ILE A 65 -21.12 -0.12 22.36
C ILE A 65 -19.96 0.85 22.09
N LYS A 66 -20.10 2.15 22.41
CA LYS A 66 -19.01 3.12 22.30
C LYS A 66 -17.84 2.74 23.20
N THR A 67 -18.08 2.38 24.46
CA THR A 67 -17.00 1.98 25.38
C THR A 67 -16.29 0.71 24.90
N GLU A 68 -17.04 -0.30 24.43
CA GLU A 68 -16.47 -1.53 23.85
C GLU A 68 -15.61 -1.24 22.61
N ASN A 69 -16.09 -0.36 21.71
CA ASN A 69 -15.33 0.05 20.54
C ASN A 69 -14.06 0.83 20.90
N VAL A 70 -14.12 1.73 21.88
CA VAL A 70 -12.94 2.47 22.36
C VAL A 70 -11.89 1.52 22.93
N LEU A 71 -12.30 0.54 23.73
CA LEU A 71 -11.40 -0.50 24.24
C LEU A 71 -10.78 -1.29 23.08
N LYS A 72 -11.58 -1.70 22.08
CA LYS A 72 -11.08 -2.47 20.94
C LYS A 72 -10.10 -1.69 20.07
N ILE A 73 -10.35 -0.40 19.86
CA ILE A 73 -9.42 0.49 19.17
C ILE A 73 -8.10 0.61 19.94
N GLY A 74 -8.17 0.70 21.28
CA GLY A 74 -7.00 0.71 22.15
C GLY A 74 -6.14 -0.54 21.98
N GLU A 75 -6.75 -1.73 22.06
CA GLU A 75 -6.06 -3.01 21.85
C GLU A 75 -5.40 -3.11 20.47
N LEU A 76 -6.13 -2.76 19.40
CA LEU A 76 -5.59 -2.81 18.04
C LEU A 76 -4.43 -1.84 17.84
N THR A 77 -4.53 -0.65 18.45
CA THR A 77 -3.47 0.37 18.41
C THR A 77 -2.23 -0.11 19.17
N GLU A 78 -2.40 -0.77 20.31
CA GLU A 78 -1.29 -1.36 21.06
C GLU A 78 -0.62 -2.49 20.27
N MET A 79 -1.39 -3.39 19.66
CA MET A 79 -0.83 -4.45 18.80
C MET A 79 -0.08 -3.88 17.60
N LEU A 80 -0.61 -2.84 16.96
CA LEU A 80 0.08 -2.15 15.88
C LEU A 80 1.42 -1.57 16.36
N ASN A 81 1.42 -0.87 17.50
CA ASN A 81 2.63 -0.30 18.08
C ASN A 81 3.69 -1.37 18.43
N ILE A 82 3.26 -2.52 18.94
CA ILE A 82 4.16 -3.66 19.21
C ILE A 82 4.74 -4.16 17.88
N SER A 83 3.89 -4.43 16.88
CA SER A 83 4.34 -4.90 15.57
C SER A 83 5.27 -3.91 14.87
N THR A 84 5.03 -2.60 14.97
CA THR A 84 5.91 -1.57 14.41
C THR A 84 7.27 -1.58 15.11
N ARG A 85 7.30 -1.71 16.44
CA ARG A 85 8.56 -1.82 17.20
C ARG A 85 9.33 -3.06 16.79
N ASP A 86 8.68 -4.21 16.66
CA ASP A 86 9.33 -5.44 16.24
C ASP A 86 9.86 -5.33 14.81
N ALA A 87 9.09 -4.74 13.89
CA ALA A 87 9.57 -4.46 12.53
C ALA A 87 10.83 -3.58 12.52
N THR A 88 10.87 -2.52 13.33
CA THR A 88 12.08 -1.67 13.43
C THR A 88 13.27 -2.44 13.99
N ARG A 89 13.06 -3.33 14.98
CA ARG A 89 14.13 -4.20 15.51
C ARG A 89 14.67 -5.15 14.46
N TYR A 90 13.79 -5.83 13.72
CA TYR A 90 14.21 -6.73 12.65
C TYR A 90 14.96 -5.98 11.54
N GLN A 91 14.53 -4.77 11.20
CA GLN A 91 15.24 -3.92 10.24
C GLN A 91 16.64 -3.54 10.73
N GLU A 92 16.78 -3.16 11.99
CA GLU A 92 18.09 -2.87 12.59
C GLU A 92 19.02 -4.08 12.57
N ASP A 93 18.51 -5.27 12.90
CA ASP A 93 19.31 -6.50 12.89
C ASP A 93 19.71 -6.92 11.48
N LEU A 94 18.83 -6.75 10.49
CA LEU A 94 19.14 -6.99 9.08
C LEU A 94 20.26 -6.05 8.60
N ASN A 95 20.18 -4.76 8.94
CA ASN A 95 21.23 -3.78 8.64
C ASN A 95 22.57 -4.16 9.29
N LYS A 96 22.56 -4.63 10.56
CA LYS A 96 23.77 -5.12 11.23
C LYS A 96 24.37 -6.32 10.52
N MET A 97 23.56 -7.29 10.10
CA MET A 97 24.06 -8.46 9.34
C MET A 97 24.64 -8.06 7.99
N GLN A 98 23.98 -7.16 7.26
CA GLN A 98 24.49 -6.64 5.99
C GLN A 98 25.83 -5.93 6.17
N ALA A 99 25.97 -5.10 7.22
CA ALA A 99 27.23 -4.44 7.54
C ALA A 99 28.33 -5.45 7.91
N ALA A 100 28.01 -6.50 8.66
CA ALA A 100 28.94 -7.58 9.01
C ALA A 100 29.41 -8.36 7.77
N LEU A 101 28.49 -8.67 6.85
CA LEU A 101 28.82 -9.32 5.57
C LEU A 101 29.71 -8.44 4.69
N ALA A 102 29.39 -7.14 4.57
CA ALA A 102 30.20 -6.18 3.83
C ALA A 102 31.61 -6.02 4.43
N SER A 103 31.73 -6.03 5.75
CA SER A 103 33.03 -6.03 6.42
C SER A 103 33.80 -7.33 6.15
N GLY A 104 33.13 -8.48 6.21
CA GLY A 104 33.72 -9.78 5.92
C GLY A 104 34.26 -9.91 4.50
N THR A 105 33.53 -9.40 3.50
CA THR A 105 33.98 -9.40 2.09
C THR A 105 35.20 -8.51 1.89
N VAL A 106 35.25 -7.35 2.55
CA VAL A 106 36.44 -6.47 2.53
C VAL A 106 37.66 -7.16 3.15
N ILE A 107 37.49 -7.83 4.30
CA ILE A 107 38.57 -8.58 4.94
C ILE A 107 39.09 -9.68 4.01
N LEU A 108 38.19 -10.44 3.37
CA LEU A 108 38.58 -11.51 2.45
C LEU A 108 39.37 -10.96 1.25
N PHE A 109 38.94 -9.82 0.69
CA PHE A 109 39.67 -9.13 -0.37
C PHE A 109 41.07 -8.68 0.06
N LEU A 110 41.19 -8.15 1.28
CA LEU A 110 42.49 -7.74 1.83
C LEU A 110 43.45 -8.93 2.02
N ILE A 111 42.95 -10.07 2.50
CA ILE A 111 43.74 -11.29 2.64
C ILE A 111 44.23 -11.75 1.27
N GLN A 112 43.33 -11.85 0.28
CA GLN A 112 43.68 -12.27 -1.07
C GLN A 112 44.73 -11.35 -1.73
N GLU A 113 44.60 -10.04 -1.55
CA GLU A 113 45.57 -9.07 -2.07
C GLU A 113 46.91 -9.16 -1.34
N SER A 114 46.90 -9.45 -0.03
CA SER A 114 48.14 -9.67 0.75
C SER A 114 48.91 -10.91 0.29
N ASP A 115 48.20 -12.02 0.03
CA ASP A 115 48.81 -13.25 -0.52
C ASP A 115 49.40 -12.99 -1.90
N ARG A 116 48.71 -12.22 -2.75
CA ARG A 116 49.18 -11.84 -4.07
C ARG A 116 50.47 -11.01 -4.01
N ARG A 117 50.58 -10.08 -3.05
CA ARG A 117 51.82 -9.31 -2.82
C ARG A 117 52.95 -10.19 -2.32
N ALA A 118 52.68 -11.10 -1.38
CA ALA A 118 53.69 -12.02 -0.87
C ALA A 118 54.29 -12.91 -1.98
N ILE A 119 53.47 -13.37 -2.92
CA ILE A 119 53.95 -14.12 -4.10
C ILE A 119 54.85 -13.25 -4.97
N ALA A 120 54.43 -12.02 -5.30
CA ALA A 120 55.22 -11.11 -6.11
C ALA A 120 56.56 -10.73 -5.44
N GLU A 121 56.56 -10.53 -4.12
CA GLU A 121 57.78 -10.28 -3.35
C GLU A 121 58.74 -11.48 -3.38
N HIS A 122 58.21 -12.70 -3.27
CA HIS A 122 59.01 -13.93 -3.37
C HIS A 122 59.61 -14.08 -4.78
N GLU A 123 58.85 -13.83 -5.84
CA GLU A 123 59.34 -13.84 -7.22
C GLU A 123 60.44 -12.79 -7.45
N MET A 124 60.25 -11.57 -6.95
CA MET A 124 61.28 -10.52 -7.00
C MET A 124 62.55 -10.90 -6.23
N ALA A 125 62.41 -11.50 -5.05
CA ALA A 125 63.53 -11.99 -4.26
C ALA A 125 64.29 -13.09 -5.01
N SER A 126 63.57 -14.05 -5.61
CA SER A 126 64.15 -15.10 -6.45
C SER A 126 64.86 -14.53 -7.68
N MET A 127 64.27 -13.55 -8.38
CA MET A 127 64.93 -12.88 -9.51
C MET A 127 66.19 -12.15 -9.06
N ARG A 128 66.15 -11.46 -7.91
CA ARG A 128 67.32 -10.79 -7.33
C ARG A 128 68.41 -11.78 -6.96
N GLU A 129 68.05 -12.92 -6.38
CA GLU A 129 68.98 -13.99 -6.05
C GLU A 129 69.62 -14.60 -7.30
N GLN A 130 68.84 -14.89 -8.34
CA GLN A 130 69.36 -15.33 -9.63
C GLN A 130 70.31 -14.31 -10.27
N LEU A 131 69.96 -13.02 -10.23
CA LEU A 131 70.84 -11.96 -10.72
C LEU A 131 72.15 -11.88 -9.91
N LEU A 132 72.10 -12.06 -8.59
CA LEU A 132 73.30 -12.13 -7.75
C LEU A 132 74.14 -13.38 -8.06
N GLN A 133 73.51 -14.54 -8.26
CA GLN A 133 74.21 -15.76 -8.69
C GLN A 133 74.88 -15.55 -10.05
N ASN A 134 74.19 -14.94 -11.02
CA ASN A 134 74.76 -14.61 -12.33
C ASN A 134 75.92 -13.61 -12.22
N ALA A 135 75.80 -12.59 -11.39
CA ALA A 135 76.88 -11.64 -11.12
C ALA A 135 78.09 -12.34 -10.46
N ASN A 136 77.85 -13.26 -9.53
CA ASN A 136 78.90 -14.07 -8.90
C ASN A 136 79.56 -15.03 -9.87
N LEU A 137 78.83 -15.63 -10.82
CA LEU A 137 79.41 -16.46 -11.89
C LEU A 137 80.34 -15.63 -12.79
N LEU A 138 79.92 -14.42 -13.16
CA LEU A 138 80.74 -13.48 -13.94
C LEU A 138 81.95 -12.94 -13.15
N ALA A 139 81.82 -12.80 -11.83
CA ALA A 139 82.91 -12.38 -10.94
C ALA A 139 83.82 -13.53 -10.48
N SER A 140 83.39 -14.79 -10.65
CA SER A 140 84.19 -15.96 -10.29
C SER A 140 85.40 -16.08 -11.24
N SER A 141 86.56 -16.42 -10.66
CA SER A 141 87.88 -16.43 -11.30
C SER A 141 88.03 -17.34 -12.54
N HIS A 142 86.96 -17.98 -13.02
CA HIS A 142 86.97 -18.83 -14.21
C HIS A 142 86.85 -18.05 -15.54
N PHE A 143 86.45 -16.77 -15.51
CA PHE A 143 86.39 -15.94 -16.73
C PHE A 143 87.58 -14.98 -16.92
N SER A 144 88.52 -14.91 -15.96
CA SER A 144 89.75 -14.12 -16.14
C SER A 144 90.86 -14.85 -16.92
N SER A 145 90.67 -16.11 -17.33
CA SER A 145 91.71 -16.87 -18.01
C SER A 145 91.16 -17.97 -18.93
N ALA A 146 90.53 -17.60 -20.05
CA ALA A 146 90.33 -18.52 -21.16
C ALA A 146 90.15 -17.77 -22.49
N SER A 147 91.26 -17.21 -22.99
CA SER A 147 91.44 -17.00 -24.42
C SER A 147 91.55 -18.37 -25.10
N THR A 148 90.53 -18.83 -25.81
CA THR A 148 90.70 -19.82 -26.89
C THR A 148 89.64 -19.58 -27.95
N MET A 149 90.07 -18.87 -28.99
CA MET A 149 89.43 -18.82 -30.29
C MET A 149 89.54 -20.19 -30.99
N ARG A 150 88.52 -20.47 -31.84
CA ARG A 150 88.40 -21.55 -32.83
C ARG A 150 87.83 -22.88 -32.31
N ASN A 151 86.62 -23.21 -32.75
CA ASN A 151 86.49 -24.09 -33.91
C ASN A 151 85.09 -24.04 -34.53
N ASN A 152 85.06 -23.99 -35.86
CA ASN A 152 83.89 -24.28 -36.69
C ASN A 152 83.51 -25.76 -36.56
N GLN A 153 82.24 -26.09 -36.31
CA GLN A 153 81.59 -27.23 -36.96
C GLN A 153 80.06 -27.21 -36.79
N ARG A 154 79.43 -26.95 -37.93
CA ARG A 154 78.23 -27.61 -38.48
C ARG A 154 76.88 -27.50 -37.76
N CYS A 155 75.99 -26.77 -38.45
CA CYS A 155 74.61 -27.20 -38.70
C CYS A 155 74.55 -28.71 -38.96
N GLU A 156 73.77 -29.43 -38.17
CA GLU A 156 73.21 -30.78 -38.35
C GLU A 156 72.36 -30.99 -37.08
N SER A 157 71.07 -31.32 -37.01
CA SER A 157 70.05 -31.66 -37.98
C SER A 157 68.68 -31.54 -37.28
N LEU A 158 67.73 -30.86 -37.90
CA LEU A 158 66.30 -31.07 -37.65
C LEU A 158 65.96 -32.44 -38.27
N THR A 159 65.82 -33.47 -37.43
CA THR A 159 65.19 -34.72 -37.84
C THR A 159 64.07 -35.09 -36.89
N PHE A 160 62.88 -34.83 -37.42
CA PHE A 160 61.59 -35.40 -37.07
C PHE A 160 61.64 -36.92 -37.31
N PHE A 161 61.40 -37.74 -36.28
CA PHE A 161 60.94 -39.11 -36.47
C PHE A 161 59.92 -39.47 -35.37
N GLY A 162 58.72 -39.83 -35.84
CA GLY A 162 57.68 -40.50 -35.08
C GLY A 162 57.95 -42.01 -34.91
N PRO A 163 56.92 -42.78 -34.53
CA PRO A 163 56.96 -43.71 -33.41
C PRO A 163 57.36 -45.15 -33.78
N GLU A 164 57.64 -45.92 -32.72
CA GLU A 164 57.73 -47.39 -32.60
C GLU A 164 59.14 -47.99 -32.44
N SER A 165 59.21 -48.90 -31.45
CA SER A 165 60.26 -49.88 -31.14
C SER A 165 61.48 -49.45 -30.29
N SER A 166 61.28 -49.64 -29.00
CA SER A 166 62.21 -49.95 -27.91
C SER A 166 63.51 -50.68 -28.27
N ALA A 167 64.64 -50.12 -27.83
CA ALA A 167 65.70 -50.84 -27.11
C ALA A 167 66.70 -49.87 -26.46
N SER A 168 66.49 -49.63 -25.16
CA SER A 168 67.49 -49.61 -24.09
C SER A 168 68.90 -49.06 -24.37
N SER A 169 69.14 -47.81 -23.94
CA SER A 169 70.47 -47.34 -23.56
C SER A 169 70.39 -46.76 -22.15
N LEU A 170 71.08 -47.41 -21.21
CA LEU A 170 71.26 -47.00 -19.83
C LEU A 170 71.66 -45.52 -19.71
N ASN A 171 70.77 -44.71 -19.16
CA ASN A 171 71.11 -43.44 -18.51
C ASN A 171 70.10 -43.19 -17.37
N THR A 172 69.98 -44.18 -16.49
CA THR A 172 68.85 -44.35 -15.55
C THR A 172 69.09 -43.76 -14.16
N PHE A 173 69.74 -42.60 -13.99
CA PHE A 173 69.87 -42.01 -12.65
C PHE A 173 69.73 -40.49 -12.53
N CYS A 174 69.40 -39.77 -13.62
CA CYS A 174 69.27 -38.31 -13.58
C CYS A 174 67.86 -37.78 -13.93
N GLY A 175 66.99 -38.59 -14.55
CA GLY A 175 65.62 -38.19 -14.93
C GLY A 175 64.51 -38.68 -13.99
N ASP A 176 64.75 -39.74 -13.20
CA ASP A 176 63.72 -40.36 -12.36
C ASP A 176 63.18 -39.40 -11.29
N TRP A 177 64.04 -38.57 -10.69
CA TRP A 177 63.61 -37.62 -9.66
C TRP A 177 62.74 -36.50 -10.21
N ASP A 178 63.03 -36.02 -11.43
CA ASP A 178 62.24 -35.00 -12.11
C ASP A 178 60.90 -35.56 -12.62
N GLU A 179 60.90 -36.81 -13.10
CA GLU A 179 59.69 -37.53 -13.48
C GLU A 179 58.80 -37.83 -12.27
N ILE A 180 59.39 -38.27 -11.14
CA ILE A 180 58.67 -38.46 -9.87
C ILE A 180 58.12 -37.13 -9.33
N ALA A 181 58.89 -36.04 -9.40
CA ALA A 181 58.42 -34.72 -8.98
C ALA A 181 57.25 -34.22 -9.86
N LEU A 182 57.32 -34.46 -11.17
CA LEU A 182 56.25 -34.16 -12.10
C LEU A 182 54.98 -34.98 -11.80
N ILE A 183 55.13 -36.28 -11.53
CA ILE A 183 54.03 -37.18 -11.16
C ILE A 183 53.36 -36.69 -9.86
N LEU A 184 54.14 -36.31 -8.83
CA LEU A 184 53.59 -35.79 -7.58
C LEU A 184 52.85 -34.47 -7.79
N ARG A 185 53.39 -33.57 -8.62
CA ARG A 185 52.71 -32.30 -8.97
C ARG A 185 51.41 -32.55 -9.75
N GLN A 186 51.41 -33.50 -10.66
CA GLN A 186 50.21 -33.91 -11.40
C GLN A 186 49.19 -34.55 -10.46
N GLN A 187 49.60 -35.42 -9.53
CA GLN A 187 48.72 -36.00 -8.53
C GLN A 187 48.10 -34.93 -7.61
N GLN A 188 48.89 -33.93 -7.20
CA GLN A 188 48.39 -32.81 -6.42
C GLN A 188 47.38 -31.98 -7.22
N MET A 189 47.64 -31.71 -8.50
CA MET A 189 46.70 -31.01 -9.38
C MET A 189 45.40 -31.80 -9.55
N ILE A 190 45.49 -33.11 -9.79
CA ILE A 190 44.33 -34.00 -9.91
C ILE A 190 43.53 -34.01 -8.60
N SER A 191 44.19 -34.08 -7.45
CA SER A 191 43.54 -34.02 -6.14
C SER A 191 42.80 -32.70 -5.94
N ASN A 192 43.43 -31.58 -6.28
CA ASN A 192 42.81 -30.25 -6.20
C ASN A 192 41.59 -30.13 -7.14
N LEU A 193 41.69 -30.67 -8.37
CA LEU A 193 40.58 -30.68 -9.32
C LEU A 193 39.41 -31.54 -8.83
N ARG A 194 39.69 -32.71 -8.24
CA ARG A 194 38.65 -33.57 -7.62
C ARG A 194 37.95 -32.85 -6.48
N MET A 195 38.71 -32.24 -5.55
CA MET A 195 38.14 -31.48 -4.44
C MET A 195 37.26 -30.33 -4.93
N ARG A 196 37.71 -29.59 -5.96
CA ARG A 196 36.96 -28.47 -6.54
C ARG A 196 35.71 -28.95 -7.29
N SER A 197 35.80 -30.07 -8.02
CA SER A 197 34.65 -30.72 -8.67
C SER A 197 33.61 -31.17 -7.67
N ASP A 198 34.01 -31.88 -6.61
CA ASP A 198 33.10 -32.33 -5.55
C ASP A 198 32.45 -31.15 -4.83
N HIS A 199 33.19 -30.04 -4.65
CA HIS A 199 32.63 -28.81 -4.09
C HIS A 199 31.55 -28.22 -5.01
N TYR A 200 31.82 -28.07 -6.31
CA TYR A 200 30.80 -27.60 -7.26
C TYR A 200 29.61 -28.55 -7.37
N GLN A 201 29.82 -29.86 -7.25
CA GLN A 201 28.73 -30.82 -7.28
C GLN A 201 27.81 -30.65 -6.07
N ARG A 202 28.36 -30.55 -4.84
CA ARG A 202 27.58 -30.29 -3.63
C ARG A 202 26.88 -28.93 -3.68
N GLU A 203 27.54 -27.90 -4.19
CA GLU A 203 26.96 -26.57 -4.32
C GLU A 203 25.83 -26.55 -5.37
N ASN A 204 25.97 -27.25 -6.49
CA ASN A 204 24.88 -27.42 -7.45
C ASN A 204 23.69 -28.19 -6.86
N GLU A 205 23.95 -29.23 -6.06
CA GLU A 205 22.90 -29.95 -5.32
C GLU A 205 22.14 -29.00 -4.39
N ARG A 206 22.87 -28.16 -3.66
CA ARG A 206 22.31 -27.14 -2.77
C ARG A 206 21.49 -26.11 -3.54
N LEU A 207 21.99 -25.60 -4.66
CA LEU A 207 21.28 -24.64 -5.50
C LEU A 207 20.02 -25.23 -6.12
N ARG A 208 20.04 -26.50 -6.56
CA ARG A 208 18.83 -27.19 -7.03
C ARG A 208 17.79 -27.31 -5.92
N SER A 209 18.20 -27.69 -4.73
CA SER A 209 17.29 -27.75 -3.58
C SER A 209 16.68 -26.39 -3.25
N VAL A 210 17.48 -25.31 -3.27
CA VAL A 210 16.98 -23.95 -3.06
C VAL A 210 15.98 -23.56 -4.16
N LEU A 211 16.28 -23.84 -5.43
CA LEU A 211 15.37 -23.56 -6.54
C LEU A 211 14.05 -24.32 -6.42
N GLU A 212 14.09 -25.62 -6.10
CA GLU A 212 12.90 -26.44 -5.86
C GLU A 212 12.06 -25.85 -4.72
N THR A 213 12.68 -25.46 -3.61
CA THR A 213 11.95 -24.82 -2.50
C THR A 213 11.38 -23.45 -2.88
N SER A 214 12.09 -22.67 -3.71
CA SER A 214 11.60 -21.38 -4.21
C SER A 214 10.37 -21.56 -5.10
N SER A 215 10.37 -22.58 -5.96
CA SER A 215 9.22 -22.87 -6.84
C SER A 215 7.97 -23.32 -6.06
N LEU A 216 8.16 -24.06 -4.97
CA LEU A 216 7.08 -24.45 -4.06
C LEU A 216 6.55 -23.25 -3.29
N PHE A 217 7.44 -22.35 -2.85
CA PHE A 217 7.05 -21.10 -2.18
C PHE A 217 6.20 -20.22 -3.10
N GLU A 218 6.63 -20.01 -4.34
CA GLU A 218 5.90 -19.20 -5.32
C GLU A 218 4.52 -19.81 -5.65
N SER A 219 4.42 -21.14 -5.73
CA SER A 219 3.15 -21.84 -5.91
C SER A 219 2.22 -21.67 -4.70
N LEU A 220 2.77 -21.70 -3.49
CA LEU A 220 2.03 -21.46 -2.25
C LEU A 220 1.55 -20.00 -2.17
N GLU A 221 2.40 -19.05 -2.57
CA GLU A 221 2.10 -17.62 -2.60
C GLU A 221 0.97 -17.31 -3.60
N LYS A 222 1.02 -17.88 -4.81
CA LYS A 222 -0.08 -17.81 -5.79
C LYS A 222 -1.38 -18.42 -5.24
N GLY A 223 -1.30 -19.55 -4.54
CA GLY A 223 -2.46 -20.15 -3.88
C GLY A 223 -3.01 -19.29 -2.74
N SER A 224 -2.13 -18.61 -2.00
CA SER A 224 -2.51 -17.69 -0.93
C SER A 224 -3.16 -16.42 -1.48
N SER A 225 -2.60 -15.85 -2.54
CA SER A 225 -3.14 -14.65 -3.20
C SER A 225 -4.51 -14.91 -3.82
N LEU A 226 -4.70 -16.06 -4.48
CA LEU A 226 -6.02 -16.46 -5.01
C LEU A 226 -7.06 -16.59 -3.89
N ARG A 227 -6.74 -17.29 -2.79
CA ARG A 227 -7.65 -17.41 -1.64
C ARG A 227 -7.98 -16.05 -1.03
N SER A 228 -7.01 -15.15 -0.95
CA SER A 228 -7.22 -13.79 -0.43
C SER A 228 -8.16 -12.96 -1.34
N TYR A 229 -8.00 -13.08 -2.65
CA TYR A 229 -8.87 -12.44 -3.64
C TYR A 229 -10.29 -13.01 -3.57
N GLU A 230 -10.44 -14.34 -3.50
CA GLU A 230 -11.73 -15.01 -3.36
C GLU A 230 -12.45 -14.59 -2.08
N ALA A 231 -11.74 -14.53 -0.95
CA ALA A 231 -12.30 -14.06 0.31
C ALA A 231 -12.77 -12.60 0.24
N HIS A 232 -11.96 -11.72 -0.35
CA HIS A 232 -12.34 -10.32 -0.57
C HIS A 232 -13.57 -10.20 -1.47
N LYS A 233 -13.61 -10.97 -2.56
CA LYS A 233 -14.73 -10.96 -3.50
C LYS A 233 -16.03 -11.46 -2.84
N LEU A 234 -15.92 -12.47 -1.98
CA LEU A 234 -17.04 -12.99 -1.21
C LEU A 234 -17.57 -11.92 -0.24
N GLN A 235 -16.68 -11.23 0.49
CA GLN A 235 -17.04 -10.13 1.39
C GLN A 235 -17.73 -8.96 0.65
N GLU A 236 -17.25 -8.57 -0.53
CA GLU A 236 -17.90 -7.56 -1.37
C GLU A 236 -19.34 -7.97 -1.70
N LEU A 237 -19.55 -9.22 -2.13
CA LEU A 237 -20.86 -9.76 -2.50
C LEU A 237 -21.80 -9.82 -1.30
N GLU A 238 -21.33 -10.27 -0.13
CA GLU A 238 -22.11 -10.28 1.11
C GLU A 238 -22.52 -8.87 1.52
N SER A 239 -21.63 -7.89 1.38
CA SER A 239 -21.93 -6.49 1.69
C SER A 239 -22.98 -5.91 0.73
N ALA A 240 -22.88 -6.23 -0.56
CA ALA A 240 -23.84 -5.79 -1.57
C ALA A 240 -25.21 -6.43 -1.37
N TYR A 241 -25.24 -7.72 -1.04
CA TYR A 241 -26.46 -8.44 -0.70
C TYR A 241 -27.12 -7.84 0.54
N SER A 242 -26.34 -7.54 1.59
CA SER A 242 -26.85 -6.92 2.82
C SER A 242 -27.44 -5.53 2.56
N ARG A 243 -26.79 -4.69 1.74
CA ARG A 243 -27.34 -3.38 1.33
C ARG A 243 -28.66 -3.53 0.57
N MET A 244 -28.72 -4.46 -0.37
CA MET A 244 -29.93 -4.72 -1.15
C MET A 244 -31.07 -5.23 -0.27
N LYS A 245 -30.76 -6.12 0.68
CA LYS A 245 -31.74 -6.63 1.65
C LYS A 245 -32.36 -5.48 2.46
N VAL A 246 -31.54 -4.59 3.01
CA VAL A 246 -32.02 -3.42 3.76
C VAL A 246 -32.87 -2.50 2.89
N GLU A 247 -32.50 -2.26 1.63
CA GLU A 247 -33.29 -1.43 0.72
C GLU A 247 -34.65 -2.07 0.38
N VAL A 248 -34.69 -3.41 0.22
CA VAL A 248 -35.94 -4.15 0.03
C VAL A 248 -36.81 -4.10 1.29
N GLU A 249 -36.23 -4.27 2.47
CA GLU A 249 -36.93 -4.13 3.77
C GLU A 249 -37.51 -2.72 3.91
N ARG A 250 -36.73 -1.67 3.58
CA ARG A 250 -37.20 -0.28 3.55
C ARG A 250 -38.37 -0.07 2.59
N LEU A 251 -38.35 -0.66 1.40
CA LEU A 251 -39.47 -0.58 0.45
C LEU A 251 -40.72 -1.32 0.96
N VAL A 252 -40.54 -2.45 1.65
CA VAL A 252 -41.66 -3.16 2.30
C VAL A 252 -42.28 -2.30 3.41
N GLU A 253 -41.47 -1.63 4.22
CA GLU A 253 -41.95 -0.68 5.22
C GLU A 253 -42.67 0.51 4.57
N GLU A 254 -42.08 1.14 3.56
CA GLU A 254 -42.68 2.24 2.79
C GLU A 254 -44.05 1.84 2.21
N LYS A 255 -44.18 0.60 1.70
CA LYS A 255 -45.47 0.05 1.26
C LYS A 255 -46.49 -0.04 2.39
N THR A 256 -46.08 -0.46 3.59
CA THR A 256 -47.00 -0.59 4.74
C THR A 256 -47.47 0.75 5.29
N TYR A 257 -46.63 1.79 5.25
CA TYR A 257 -46.95 3.11 5.83
C TYR A 257 -47.54 4.10 4.81
N ALA A 258 -47.06 4.13 3.57
CA ALA A 258 -47.42 5.13 2.56
C ALA A 258 -48.23 4.57 1.38
N GLY A 259 -48.48 3.25 1.35
CA GLY A 259 -49.18 2.56 0.26
C GLY A 259 -48.30 2.27 -0.96
N VAL A 260 -48.82 1.47 -1.90
CA VAL A 260 -48.07 0.98 -3.07
C VAL A 260 -47.68 2.11 -4.03
N GLU A 261 -48.48 3.17 -4.10
CA GLU A 261 -48.29 4.29 -5.02
C GLU A 261 -47.07 5.17 -4.69
N ASN A 262 -46.61 5.14 -3.44
CA ASN A 262 -45.46 5.92 -2.96
C ASN A 262 -44.15 5.11 -2.91
N MET A 263 -44.16 3.84 -3.30
CA MET A 263 -42.99 2.97 -3.20
C MET A 263 -41.96 3.27 -4.29
N ASN A 264 -40.75 3.66 -3.93
CA ASN A 264 -39.67 4.04 -4.86
C ASN A 264 -38.94 2.83 -5.50
N VAL A 265 -39.68 1.83 -5.99
CA VAL A 265 -39.13 0.62 -6.65
C VAL A 265 -38.34 0.96 -7.91
N LYS A 266 -38.78 1.98 -8.65
CA LYS A 266 -38.17 2.39 -9.92
C LYS A 266 -36.70 2.79 -9.73
N LEU A 267 -36.39 3.55 -8.69
CA LEU A 267 -35.02 3.99 -8.38
C LEU A 267 -34.12 2.80 -7.98
N LEU A 268 -34.65 1.82 -7.25
CA LEU A 268 -33.91 0.59 -6.93
C LEU A 268 -33.60 -0.21 -8.21
N LEU A 269 -34.57 -0.34 -9.11
CA LEU A 269 -34.41 -1.08 -10.37
C LEU A 269 -33.40 -0.39 -11.31
N GLU A 270 -33.48 0.93 -11.45
CA GLU A 270 -32.52 1.73 -12.24
C GLU A 270 -31.09 1.56 -11.70
N ARG A 271 -30.91 1.63 -10.38
CA ARG A 271 -29.60 1.38 -9.74
C ARG A 271 -29.07 -0.03 -10.01
N ILE A 272 -29.92 -1.06 -9.93
CA ILE A 272 -29.52 -2.45 -10.20
C ILE A 272 -29.12 -2.65 -11.67
N MET A 273 -29.81 -1.98 -12.59
CA MET A 273 -29.49 -2.02 -14.02
C MET A 273 -28.15 -1.37 -14.31
N GLU A 274 -27.91 -0.16 -13.78
CA GLU A 274 -26.64 0.55 -13.92
C GLU A 274 -25.44 -0.25 -13.36
N ASP A 275 -25.60 -0.85 -12.18
CA ASP A 275 -24.57 -1.72 -11.59
C ASP A 275 -24.31 -2.97 -12.45
N ASN A 276 -25.34 -3.52 -13.10
CA ASN A 276 -25.18 -4.65 -14.03
C ASN A 276 -24.49 -4.25 -15.33
N ASP A 277 -24.83 -3.09 -15.89
CA ASP A 277 -24.17 -2.54 -17.07
C ASP A 277 -22.67 -2.35 -16.80
N ARG A 278 -22.32 -1.75 -15.66
CA ARG A 278 -20.92 -1.57 -15.22
C ARG A 278 -20.17 -2.90 -15.10
N ARG A 279 -20.77 -3.91 -14.46
CA ARG A 279 -20.14 -5.25 -14.35
C ARG A 279 -19.96 -5.92 -15.71
N ARG A 280 -20.88 -5.71 -16.65
CA ARG A 280 -20.76 -6.24 -18.02
C ARG A 280 -19.60 -5.58 -18.76
N GLU A 281 -19.41 -4.28 -18.59
CA GLU A 281 -18.29 -3.51 -19.13
C GLU A 281 -16.94 -3.99 -18.55
N GLU A 282 -16.81 -4.03 -17.22
CA GLU A 282 -15.61 -4.55 -16.54
C GLU A 282 -15.27 -5.99 -16.96
N SER A 283 -16.29 -6.84 -17.11
CA SER A 283 -16.11 -8.23 -17.57
C SER A 283 -15.66 -8.31 -19.04
N ALA A 284 -16.12 -7.39 -19.88
CA ALA A 284 -15.67 -7.30 -21.28
C ALA A 284 -14.23 -6.80 -21.38
N GLU A 285 -13.85 -5.81 -20.57
CA GLU A 285 -12.47 -5.31 -20.48
C GLU A 285 -11.50 -6.40 -20.02
N LEU A 286 -11.81 -7.13 -18.95
CA LEU A 286 -10.97 -8.23 -18.47
C LEU A 286 -10.79 -9.32 -19.53
N ARG A 287 -11.86 -9.67 -20.26
CA ARG A 287 -11.77 -10.61 -21.39
C ARG A 287 -10.88 -10.07 -22.51
N ALA A 288 -10.95 -8.77 -22.81
CA ALA A 288 -10.09 -8.14 -23.81
C ALA A 288 -8.60 -8.13 -23.39
N ILE A 289 -8.31 -7.84 -22.12
CA ILE A 289 -6.95 -7.90 -21.55
C ILE A 289 -6.40 -9.33 -21.62
N LEU A 290 -7.20 -10.33 -21.24
CA LEU A 290 -6.80 -11.73 -21.35
C LEU A 290 -6.60 -12.16 -22.80
N ALA A 291 -7.48 -11.74 -23.72
CA ALA A 291 -7.37 -12.04 -25.14
C ALA A 291 -6.09 -11.44 -25.75
N THR A 292 -5.79 -10.17 -25.47
CA THR A 292 -4.57 -9.50 -25.95
C THR A 292 -3.30 -10.14 -25.36
N ARG A 293 -3.34 -10.60 -24.11
CA ARG A 293 -2.23 -11.35 -23.50
C ARG A 293 -1.99 -12.69 -24.20
N ILE A 294 -3.05 -13.44 -24.45
CA ILE A 294 -2.98 -14.72 -25.18
C ILE A 294 -2.45 -14.48 -26.60
N GLU A 295 -2.91 -13.45 -27.29
CA GLU A 295 -2.41 -13.08 -28.62
C GLU A 295 -0.93 -12.71 -28.59
N ARG A 296 -0.46 -11.91 -27.63
CA ARG A 296 0.97 -11.59 -27.46
C ARG A 296 1.80 -12.84 -27.15
N GLN A 297 1.33 -13.72 -26.27
CA GLN A 297 2.00 -15.00 -26.01
C GLN A 297 2.08 -15.88 -27.26
N LEU A 298 1.01 -15.93 -28.06
CA LEU A 298 0.99 -16.66 -29.32
C LEU A 298 1.90 -16.02 -30.40
N LEU A 299 2.02 -14.69 -30.42
CA LEU A 299 2.93 -13.96 -31.30
C LEU A 299 4.40 -14.23 -30.96
N ILE A 300 4.76 -14.26 -29.67
CA ILE A 300 6.10 -14.62 -29.18
C ILE A 300 6.39 -16.10 -29.44
N ALA A 301 5.39 -16.98 -29.32
CA ALA A 301 5.54 -18.40 -29.67
C ALA A 301 5.65 -18.65 -31.19
N ARG A 302 5.15 -17.73 -32.04
CA ARG A 302 5.18 -17.81 -33.51
C ARG A 302 6.48 -17.33 -34.15
N THR A 303 7.34 -16.61 -33.44
CA THR A 303 8.68 -16.22 -33.92
C THR A 303 9.75 -17.27 -33.66
N SER A 304 9.40 -18.39 -32.99
CA SER A 304 10.26 -19.56 -32.87
C SER A 304 10.06 -20.51 -34.06
N PRO A 305 11.14 -21.00 -34.72
CA PRO A 305 11.00 -21.93 -35.85
C PRO A 305 10.25 -23.20 -35.45
N ARG A 306 9.45 -23.70 -36.40
CA ARG A 306 8.60 -24.91 -36.35
C ARG A 306 9.14 -26.07 -35.49
N PRO A 307 8.26 -26.83 -34.81
CA PRO A 307 8.65 -27.92 -33.94
C PRO A 307 8.95 -29.16 -34.77
N ASP A 308 10.18 -29.66 -34.67
CA ASP A 308 10.49 -31.04 -35.02
C ASP A 308 11.54 -31.55 -34.02
N SER A 309 11.04 -31.99 -32.87
CA SER A 309 11.65 -32.92 -31.89
C SER A 309 11.00 -32.67 -30.53
N GLY A 310 10.34 -33.70 -30.01
CA GLY A 310 9.61 -33.62 -28.75
C GLY A 310 10.57 -33.42 -27.58
N HIS A 311 10.54 -32.25 -26.96
CA HIS A 311 10.98 -32.04 -25.58
C HIS A 311 10.17 -30.88 -24.99
N TRP A 312 9.15 -31.23 -24.20
CA TRP A 312 8.66 -30.29 -23.18
C TRP A 312 9.70 -30.30 -22.07
N SER A 313 10.53 -29.26 -22.00
CA SER A 313 11.36 -29.00 -20.85
C SER A 313 11.34 -27.51 -20.58
N GLY A 314 10.92 -27.18 -19.36
CA GLY A 314 10.63 -25.83 -18.89
C GLY A 314 11.81 -24.88 -19.06
N GLY A 315 11.49 -23.71 -19.58
CA GLY A 315 12.41 -22.61 -19.83
C GLY A 315 11.66 -21.41 -20.37
N GLN A 316 10.57 -21.01 -19.70
CA GLN A 316 10.01 -19.68 -19.86
C GLN A 316 10.61 -18.83 -18.74
N SER A 317 11.69 -18.11 -19.08
CA SER A 317 12.27 -17.06 -18.26
C SER A 317 11.24 -15.95 -18.06
N ASP A 318 11.08 -15.58 -16.80
CA ASP A 318 9.98 -14.86 -16.17
C ASP A 318 10.13 -13.34 -16.22
N ASP A 319 10.63 -12.79 -17.34
CA ASP A 319 11.01 -11.37 -17.47
C ASP A 319 9.83 -10.41 -17.74
N GLY A 320 8.59 -10.86 -17.50
CA GLY A 320 7.37 -10.08 -17.77
C GLY A 320 6.38 -9.99 -16.61
N SER A 321 6.76 -10.47 -15.42
CA SER A 321 5.91 -10.41 -14.22
C SER A 321 6.07 -9.10 -13.44
N SER A 322 7.23 -8.43 -13.53
CA SER A 322 7.50 -7.14 -12.87
C SER A 322 6.63 -6.00 -13.41
N ASP A 323 6.42 -5.96 -14.72
CA ASP A 323 5.67 -4.87 -15.37
C ASP A 323 4.17 -4.93 -15.01
N ILE A 324 3.64 -6.11 -14.71
CA ILE A 324 2.23 -6.31 -14.33
C ILE A 324 1.92 -5.76 -12.95
N GLU A 325 2.84 -5.90 -12.00
CA GLU A 325 2.64 -5.41 -10.65
C GLU A 325 2.82 -3.88 -10.60
N GLU A 326 3.75 -3.36 -11.39
CA GLU A 326 3.95 -1.91 -11.57
C GLU A 326 2.76 -1.26 -12.28
N ASP A 327 2.27 -1.84 -13.39
CA ASP A 327 1.10 -1.34 -14.12
C ASP A 327 -0.17 -1.35 -13.25
N LEU A 328 -0.42 -2.43 -12.49
CA LEU A 328 -1.57 -2.51 -11.58
C LEU A 328 -1.47 -1.54 -10.40
N CYS A 329 -0.24 -1.27 -9.92
CA CYS A 329 0.02 -0.28 -8.87
C CYS A 329 -0.25 1.14 -9.36
N LEU A 330 0.27 1.48 -10.55
CA LEU A 330 0.05 2.77 -11.20
C LEU A 330 -1.43 2.97 -11.54
N GLU A 331 -2.11 1.95 -12.05
CA GLU A 331 -3.54 2.02 -12.36
C GLU A 331 -4.38 2.21 -11.09
N ARG A 332 -4.03 1.53 -9.99
CA ARG A 332 -4.68 1.74 -8.68
C ARG A 332 -4.48 3.18 -8.19
N GLN A 333 -3.27 3.72 -8.31
CA GLN A 333 -2.98 5.12 -7.96
C GLN A 333 -3.74 6.11 -8.84
N CYS A 334 -3.83 5.86 -10.15
CA CYS A 334 -4.63 6.67 -11.07
C CYS A 334 -6.12 6.67 -10.69
N ARG A 335 -6.68 5.52 -10.30
CA ARG A 335 -8.07 5.43 -9.82
C ARG A 335 -8.27 6.20 -8.51
N GLN A 336 -7.34 6.12 -7.57
CA GLN A 336 -7.39 6.88 -6.31
C GLN A 336 -7.31 8.39 -6.56
N LEU A 337 -6.40 8.83 -7.43
CA LEU A 337 -6.26 10.25 -7.81
C LEU A 337 -7.50 10.75 -8.54
N LYS A 338 -8.12 9.93 -9.41
CA LYS A 338 -9.35 10.28 -10.11
C LYS A 338 -10.53 10.42 -9.15
N ALA A 339 -10.69 9.50 -8.20
CA ALA A 339 -11.72 9.58 -7.16
C ALA A 339 -11.53 10.83 -6.28
N LEU A 340 -10.30 11.11 -5.86
CA LEU A 340 -9.96 12.32 -5.09
C LEU A 340 -10.26 13.60 -5.89
N SER A 341 -9.95 13.61 -7.19
CA SER A 341 -10.27 14.73 -8.08
C SER A 341 -11.78 14.95 -8.22
N GLU A 342 -12.56 13.87 -8.36
CA GLU A 342 -14.02 13.94 -8.44
C GLU A 342 -14.65 14.44 -7.12
N ASP A 343 -14.15 13.98 -5.98
CA ASP A 343 -14.59 14.44 -4.66
C ASP A 343 -14.25 15.91 -4.42
N LEU A 344 -13.03 16.33 -4.74
CA LEU A 344 -12.63 17.74 -4.67
C LEU A 344 -13.49 18.61 -5.60
N ASN A 345 -13.83 18.12 -6.79
CA ASN A 345 -14.75 18.82 -7.70
C ASN A 345 -16.15 18.96 -7.12
N ARG A 346 -16.70 17.92 -6.48
CA ARG A 346 -18.00 18.03 -5.78
C ARG A 346 -17.96 19.06 -4.67
N VAL A 347 -16.91 19.02 -3.84
CA VAL A 347 -16.73 20.00 -2.76
C VAL A 347 -16.61 21.42 -3.31
N LEU A 348 -15.85 21.63 -4.39
CA LEU A 348 -15.76 22.91 -5.07
C LEU A 348 -17.12 23.40 -5.58
N ILE A 349 -17.89 22.53 -6.23
CA ILE A 349 -19.23 22.85 -6.72
C ILE A 349 -20.15 23.24 -5.57
N ASP A 350 -20.13 22.49 -4.45
CA ASP A 350 -20.96 22.78 -3.29
C ASP A 350 -20.55 24.07 -2.57
N ARG A 351 -19.25 24.34 -2.47
CA ARG A 351 -18.75 25.63 -1.96
C ARG A 351 -19.12 26.78 -2.87
N ASN A 352 -19.04 26.62 -4.19
CA ASN A 352 -19.47 27.65 -5.14
C ASN A 352 -20.98 27.91 -5.02
N ARG A 353 -21.81 26.87 -4.88
CA ARG A 353 -23.26 27.04 -4.60
C ARG A 353 -23.54 27.74 -3.28
N GLU A 354 -22.74 27.49 -2.24
CA GLU A 354 -22.83 28.20 -0.97
C GLU A 354 -22.44 29.67 -1.13
N ILE A 355 -21.35 29.96 -1.85
CA ILE A 355 -20.92 31.32 -2.17
C ILE A 355 -22.03 32.05 -2.92
N GLU A 356 -22.60 31.47 -3.98
CA GLU A 356 -23.74 32.07 -4.70
C GLU A 356 -24.95 32.33 -3.78
N ARG A 357 -25.25 31.40 -2.86
CA ARG A 357 -26.33 31.60 -1.86
C ARG A 357 -26.01 32.74 -0.90
N LEU A 358 -24.77 32.85 -0.43
CA LEU A 358 -24.33 33.92 0.45
C LEU A 358 -24.29 35.27 -0.28
N GLU A 359 -23.83 35.32 -1.53
CA GLU A 359 -23.84 36.50 -2.40
C GLU A 359 -25.27 36.95 -2.71
N LYS A 360 -26.19 36.01 -2.94
CA LYS A 360 -27.61 36.32 -3.11
C LYS A 360 -28.22 36.91 -1.84
N ARG A 361 -27.96 36.32 -0.67
CA ARG A 361 -28.39 36.88 0.63
C ARG A 361 -27.78 38.25 0.88
N LEU A 362 -26.51 38.44 0.53
CA LEU A 362 -25.82 39.72 0.65
C LEU A 362 -26.50 40.75 -0.26
N SER A 363 -26.78 40.40 -1.51
CA SER A 363 -27.44 41.27 -2.49
C SER A 363 -28.87 41.65 -2.06
N GLU A 364 -29.63 40.71 -1.51
CA GLU A 364 -30.96 40.93 -0.93
C GLU A 364 -30.90 41.81 0.34
N SER A 365 -29.90 41.60 1.20
CA SER A 365 -29.66 42.44 2.39
C SER A 365 -29.16 43.85 2.05
N THR A 366 -28.45 43.99 0.93
CA THR A 366 -27.95 45.29 0.44
C THR A 366 -29.07 46.06 -0.27
N GLN A 367 -29.96 45.38 -1.00
CA GLN A 367 -31.17 46.00 -1.57
C GLN A 367 -32.17 46.45 -0.50
N THR A 368 -32.22 45.78 0.67
CA THR A 368 -33.05 46.22 1.81
C THR A 368 -32.46 47.42 2.55
N LEU A 369 -31.14 47.61 2.53
CA LEU A 369 -30.48 48.82 3.07
C LEU A 369 -30.51 50.02 2.13
N VAL A 370 -30.60 49.81 0.81
CA VAL A 370 -30.73 50.91 -0.18
C VAL A 370 -32.18 51.40 -0.32
N SER A 371 -33.17 50.63 0.19
CA SER A 371 -34.60 50.98 0.08
C SER A 371 -35.21 51.63 1.34
N SER A 372 -34.42 51.97 2.35
CA SER A 372 -34.88 52.79 3.48
C SER A 372 -34.16 54.13 3.50
N PRO A 373 -34.86 55.27 3.37
CA PRO A 373 -34.24 56.58 3.45
C PRO A 373 -33.98 56.96 4.91
N THR A 374 -32.78 57.47 5.14
CA THR A 374 -32.47 58.50 6.13
C THR A 374 -32.55 58.11 7.62
N PHE A 375 -31.40 57.83 8.22
CA PHE A 375 -30.97 58.60 9.40
C PHE A 375 -29.45 58.69 9.45
N SER A 376 -28.94 59.89 9.22
CA SER A 376 -27.56 60.29 9.40
C SER A 376 -27.23 60.42 10.89
N LEU A 377 -26.14 59.81 11.36
CA LEU A 377 -25.23 60.51 12.26
C LEU A 377 -23.79 60.04 12.13
N VAL A 378 -22.99 61.02 11.77
CA VAL A 378 -21.56 61.15 11.49
C VAL A 378 -20.65 60.87 12.71
N ASN A 379 -19.42 60.41 12.40
CA ASN A 379 -18.13 60.62 13.10
C ASN A 379 -17.77 59.75 14.33
N THR A 380 -16.51 59.35 14.61
CA THR A 380 -15.16 59.59 14.06
C THR A 380 -14.28 58.40 14.49
N GLY A 381 -13.21 58.11 13.73
CA GLY A 381 -12.32 56.97 13.97
C GLY A 381 -11.37 57.04 15.17
N GLY A 382 -10.42 56.11 15.18
CA GLY A 382 -9.22 56.18 16.02
C GLY A 382 -8.97 54.94 16.88
N SER A 383 -8.09 54.08 16.36
CA SER A 383 -6.94 53.50 17.05
C SER A 383 -7.04 53.02 18.50
N GLN A 384 -6.70 51.74 18.67
CA GLN A 384 -5.80 51.17 19.69
C GLN A 384 -6.10 51.50 21.17
N TRP A 385 -6.13 50.48 22.02
CA TRP A 385 -5.17 50.34 23.13
C TRP A 385 -5.22 48.92 23.67
N TRP A 386 -4.01 48.39 23.91
CA TRP A 386 -3.71 47.08 24.43
C TRP A 386 -3.81 47.04 25.96
N ASN A 387 -4.12 45.85 26.47
CA ASN A 387 -3.60 45.21 27.69
C ASN A 387 -3.80 45.86 29.07
N ALA A 388 -4.35 45.05 29.98
CA ALA A 388 -3.68 44.75 31.25
C ALA A 388 -4.07 43.35 31.74
N ALA A 389 -3.05 42.52 31.93
CA ALA A 389 -3.12 41.18 32.50
C ALA A 389 -3.06 41.21 34.04
N THR A 390 -3.66 40.21 34.69
CA THR A 390 -3.21 39.54 35.93
C THR A 390 -3.84 38.14 35.87
N ALA A 391 -3.14 37.02 35.61
CA ALA A 391 -1.99 36.39 36.26
C ALA A 391 -2.31 35.75 37.63
N SER A 392 -2.58 34.44 37.61
CA SER A 392 -2.09 33.41 38.56
C SER A 392 -2.42 32.03 37.97
N ASP A 393 -1.48 31.36 37.30
CA ASP A 393 -0.62 30.25 37.81
C ASP A 393 -1.43 28.96 38.05
N SER A 394 -1.13 27.80 37.44
CA SER A 394 0.16 27.18 37.07
C SER A 394 -0.09 26.08 36.01
N SER A 395 0.60 26.08 34.85
CA SER A 395 1.77 25.26 34.46
C SER A 395 1.51 23.74 34.50
N GLU A 396 1.61 22.94 33.43
CA GLU A 396 2.74 22.69 32.51
C GLU A 396 2.21 22.35 31.08
N ARG A 397 2.49 23.12 30.02
CA ARG A 397 3.63 23.09 29.08
C ARG A 397 3.95 21.75 28.38
N ILE A 398 3.43 21.58 27.16
CA ILE A 398 4.22 21.07 26.03
C ILE A 398 4.16 22.09 24.87
N CYS A 399 5.34 22.36 24.34
CA CYS A 399 5.72 23.43 23.42
C CYS A 399 5.26 23.12 21.98
N VAL A 400 4.52 24.03 21.36
CA VAL A 400 4.42 24.12 19.89
C VAL A 400 5.37 25.24 19.46
N ARG A 401 6.41 24.87 18.71
CA ARG A 401 7.25 25.81 17.95
C ARG A 401 7.01 25.62 16.44
N PRO A 402 7.31 26.66 15.63
CA PRO A 402 6.52 27.02 14.47
C PRO A 402 7.02 26.47 13.14
N LEU A 403 6.14 26.58 12.14
CA LEU A 403 6.36 26.50 10.70
C LEU A 403 7.74 27.00 10.25
N SER A 404 8.55 26.07 9.76
CA SER A 404 9.56 26.30 8.73
C SER A 404 9.83 24.95 8.06
N ASP A 405 9.20 24.68 6.91
CA ASP A 405 9.62 23.66 5.92
C ASP A 405 8.68 23.62 4.70
N PHE A 406 8.28 24.79 4.18
CA PHE A 406 7.50 24.88 2.92
C PHE A 406 8.32 25.34 1.70
N THR A 407 9.66 25.40 1.82
CA THR A 407 10.52 25.99 0.78
C THR A 407 11.42 24.98 0.06
N VAL A 408 11.38 23.69 0.41
CA VAL A 408 12.27 22.67 -0.20
C VAL A 408 11.58 21.83 -1.31
N MET A 409 10.25 21.90 -1.44
CA MET A 409 9.52 21.06 -2.42
C MET A 409 9.33 21.69 -3.81
N PHE A 410 9.76 22.93 -4.04
CA PHE A 410 9.58 23.62 -5.33
C PHE A 410 10.78 23.54 -6.31
N GLU A 411 11.89 22.91 -5.91
CA GLU A 411 13.09 22.82 -6.78
C GLU A 411 13.28 21.48 -7.51
N ILE A 412 12.40 20.49 -7.34
CA ILE A 412 12.56 19.18 -8.03
C ILE A 412 11.64 19.02 -9.26
N VAL A 413 10.66 19.92 -9.48
CA VAL A 413 9.73 19.81 -10.61
C VAL A 413 10.27 20.45 -11.92
N LEU A 414 11.47 21.05 -11.90
CA LEU A 414 12.04 21.73 -13.08
C LEU A 414 13.13 20.96 -13.84
N PHE A 415 13.39 19.68 -13.53
CA PHE A 415 14.48 18.92 -14.18
C PHE A 415 14.08 17.71 -15.05
N ALA A 416 12.79 17.52 -15.37
CA ALA A 416 12.37 16.43 -16.24
C ALA A 416 11.40 16.88 -17.36
N ALA A 417 11.82 17.89 -18.13
CA ALA A 417 11.41 17.98 -19.52
C ALA A 417 12.58 18.48 -20.37
N PRO A 418 13.04 17.69 -21.34
CA PRO A 418 13.37 18.25 -22.63
C PRO A 418 12.52 17.61 -23.72
N SER A 419 11.63 18.46 -24.25
CA SER A 419 11.52 18.76 -25.67
C SER A 419 11.02 17.66 -26.62
N ILE A 420 9.75 17.84 -26.99
CA ILE A 420 9.30 18.01 -28.37
C ILE A 420 10.47 18.24 -29.35
N ILE A 421 10.65 17.35 -30.31
CA ILE A 421 11.19 17.70 -31.63
C ILE A 421 10.04 17.54 -32.62
N ALA A 422 9.69 18.67 -33.22
CA ALA A 422 8.86 18.77 -34.40
C ALA A 422 9.64 18.27 -35.63
N MET A 423 9.01 17.43 -36.45
CA MET A 423 8.82 17.61 -37.90
C MET A 423 7.63 16.79 -38.34
#